data_AF-A0A0J1I638-F1
#
_entry.id   AF-A0A0J1I638-F1
#
_cell.length_a   1.000
_cell.length_b   1.000
_cell.length_c   1.000
_cell.angle_alpha   90.00
_cell.angle_beta   90.00
_cell.angle_gamma   90.00
#
_symmetry.space_group_name_H-M   'P 1'
#
loop_
_entity.id
_entity.type
_entity.pdbx_description
1 polymer ?
#
loop_
_entity_poly.entity_id
_entity_poly.type
_entity_poly.pdbx_seq_one_letter_code
_entity_poly.pdbx_strand_id
1 'polypeptide(L)'
;MRVSSGNTAQMLAELGLKVVRTEVQKPRSTLSGNSDNLLPEVIQVVKEIFPTGLYRHQAKAVDLACRGENVVICTGTASGKTVVFALPVFQSLLKDPQARAIFFYPTKALSGDQRQKLEKLAGRFGLAGSVYPFDGDTPYAQRLKALKRGRILLCTPDVLHATMLRQSHDKDYAPFFANLKWVILDECHIYSGAFGSNMAYLVRRLRQVCRRFGSEPQFLAASATSKDPQGHLERLTGAQFQVIGEEDNGSPSGGRDLFLTITPDLSEDQAVIHLVAELVHREKSFIVFSHSRKITEHCDPEAEAFDRGCPACIHVPRWYEDNEHLSKVEALALLAKIREVVANYVPKAIVSEAYRGRREGLLTSVADLDKMDGEVTLDEIKQGAPVIAKGSIIALRSGQRGTILGWRLENSQVIYEAKLDSGKTIALRNTGGNITLVQGEQSIVCLGCGADGIAEDAFECPVCGEVLR
;
A
#
# COMPACT_ATOMS: atom_id res chain seq x y z
N MET A 1 -15.58 22.38 -4.99
CA MET A 1 -15.93 23.32 -3.91
C MET A 1 -15.01 23.08 -2.74
N ARG A 2 -14.23 24.08 -2.31
CA ARG A 2 -13.49 24.00 -1.04
C ARG A 2 -14.53 23.86 0.07
N VAL A 3 -14.46 22.80 0.87
CA VAL A 3 -15.01 22.85 2.21
C VAL A 3 -14.18 23.91 2.93
N SER A 4 -14.81 24.93 3.51
CA SER A 4 -14.05 25.93 4.27
C SER A 4 -13.25 25.20 5.36
N SER A 5 -12.01 25.61 5.59
CA SER A 5 -11.13 24.99 6.61
C SER A 5 -11.81 24.90 7.99
N GLY A 6 -12.72 25.83 8.29
CA GLY A 6 -13.58 25.80 9.49
C GLY A 6 -14.57 24.63 9.54
N ASN A 7 -15.15 24.21 8.42
CA ASN A 7 -16.09 23.07 8.36
C ASN A 7 -15.36 21.72 8.50
N THR A 8 -14.14 21.59 7.96
CA THR A 8 -13.34 20.37 8.16
C THR A 8 -12.86 20.23 9.61
N ALA A 9 -12.36 21.30 10.23
CA ALA A 9 -11.96 21.26 11.63
C ALA A 9 -13.13 20.94 12.57
N GLN A 10 -14.31 21.49 12.29
CA GLN A 10 -15.53 21.20 13.03
C GLN A 10 -15.95 19.73 12.88
N MET A 11 -15.97 19.21 11.64
CA MET A 11 -16.25 17.79 11.38
C MET A 11 -15.29 16.87 12.15
N LEU A 12 -13.99 17.18 12.16
CA LEU A 12 -13.01 16.40 12.91
C LEU A 12 -13.33 16.41 14.42
N ALA A 13 -13.68 17.57 14.97
CA ALA A 13 -14.07 17.68 16.38
C ALA A 13 -15.36 16.90 16.71
N GLU A 14 -16.37 16.94 15.83
CA GLU A 14 -17.62 16.17 15.97
C GLU A 14 -17.38 14.65 15.98
N LEU A 15 -16.34 14.19 15.29
CA LEU A 15 -15.90 12.78 15.28
C LEU A 15 -15.00 12.41 16.47
N GLY A 16 -14.80 13.31 17.44
CA GLY A 16 -13.89 13.08 18.59
C GLY A 16 -12.40 13.21 18.24
N LEU A 17 -12.06 13.74 17.06
CA LEU A 17 -10.68 13.94 16.62
C LEU A 17 -10.21 15.34 17.02
N LYS A 18 -9.26 15.40 17.95
CA LYS A 18 -8.70 16.68 18.41
C LYS A 18 -7.61 17.15 17.47
N VAL A 19 -7.86 18.23 16.73
CA VAL A 19 -6.84 18.88 15.88
C VAL A 19 -5.77 19.51 16.76
N VAL A 20 -4.51 19.06 16.61
CA VAL A 20 -3.35 19.61 17.33
C VAL A 20 -2.52 20.56 16.47
N ARG A 21 -2.59 20.42 15.15
CA ARG A 21 -1.94 21.33 14.21
C ARG A 21 -2.71 21.40 12.90
N THR A 22 -2.77 22.61 12.34
CA THR A 22 -3.30 22.85 11.00
C THR A 22 -2.23 23.54 10.17
N GLU A 23 -2.02 23.08 8.95
CA GLU A 23 -1.13 23.70 7.98
C GLU A 23 -1.88 23.93 6.67
N VAL A 24 -1.85 25.16 6.17
CA VAL A 24 -2.56 25.55 4.94
C VAL A 24 -1.54 25.76 3.83
N GLN A 25 -1.59 24.89 2.83
CA GLN A 25 -0.84 25.03 1.59
C GLN A 25 -1.66 25.85 0.59
N LYS A 26 -1.12 27.00 0.20
CA LYS A 26 -1.75 27.88 -0.79
C LYS A 26 -1.75 27.21 -2.17
N PRO A 27 -2.79 27.45 -3.00
CA PRO A 27 -2.81 26.97 -4.37
C PRO A 27 -1.67 27.59 -5.17
N ARG A 28 -1.17 26.85 -6.16
CA ARG A 28 -0.15 27.33 -7.11
C ARG A 28 -0.79 27.44 -8.50
N SER A 29 -0.60 28.59 -9.14
CA SER A 29 -0.95 28.78 -10.55
C SER A 29 0.07 28.11 -11.47
N THR A 30 -0.38 27.74 -12.67
CA THR A 30 0.50 27.22 -13.72
C THR A 30 1.61 28.22 -14.07
N LEU A 31 2.84 27.72 -14.17
CA LEU A 31 3.97 28.43 -14.77
C LEU A 31 4.48 27.59 -15.94
N SER A 32 4.31 28.11 -17.16
CA SER A 32 4.79 27.46 -18.37
C SER A 32 6.26 27.80 -18.64
N GLY A 33 6.93 26.97 -19.44
CA GLY A 33 8.27 27.21 -19.95
C GLY A 33 8.44 26.66 -21.36
N ASN A 34 9.54 27.04 -22.01
CA ASN A 34 9.91 26.56 -23.34
C ASN A 34 11.21 25.74 -23.27
N SER A 35 11.36 24.78 -24.18
CA SER A 35 12.61 24.07 -24.40
C SER A 35 13.11 24.41 -25.79
N ASP A 36 14.32 24.95 -25.87
CA ASP A 36 14.89 25.47 -27.12
C ASP A 36 15.58 24.35 -27.93
N ASN A 37 15.89 23.22 -27.28
CA ASN A 37 16.60 22.09 -27.88
C ASN A 37 15.68 20.97 -28.41
N LEU A 38 14.37 21.23 -28.50
CA LEU A 38 13.42 20.34 -29.16
C LEU A 38 13.38 20.56 -30.68
N LEU A 39 13.23 19.48 -31.44
CA LEU A 39 13.04 19.53 -32.89
C LEU A 39 11.72 20.25 -33.24
N PRO A 40 11.66 21.01 -34.35
CA PRO A 40 10.45 21.71 -34.76
C PRO A 40 9.20 20.79 -34.86
N GLU A 41 9.36 19.60 -35.41
CA GLU A 41 8.30 18.58 -35.49
C GLU A 41 7.82 18.09 -34.11
N VAL A 42 8.72 17.98 -33.14
CA VAL A 42 8.38 17.60 -31.76
C VAL A 42 7.64 18.75 -31.07
N ILE A 43 8.10 20.00 -31.26
CA ILE A 43 7.45 21.20 -30.74
C ILE A 43 6.01 21.31 -31.26
N GLN A 44 5.80 21.04 -32.56
CA GLN A 44 4.48 21.09 -33.18
C GLN A 44 3.50 20.11 -32.50
N VAL A 45 3.91 18.85 -32.35
CA VAL A 45 3.10 17.83 -31.67
C VAL A 45 2.89 18.19 -30.18
N VAL A 46 3.90 18.74 -29.50
CA VAL A 46 3.77 19.21 -28.11
C VAL A 46 2.71 20.30 -27.98
N LYS A 47 2.65 21.27 -28.90
CA LYS A 47 1.62 22.32 -28.90
C LYS A 47 0.21 21.76 -29.11
N GLU A 48 0.07 20.70 -29.90
CA GLU A 48 -1.21 20.02 -30.13
C GLU A 48 -1.68 19.23 -28.92
N ILE A 49 -0.77 18.59 -28.18
CA ILE A 49 -1.09 17.77 -27.00
C ILE A 49 -1.24 18.62 -25.74
N PHE A 50 -0.42 19.68 -25.61
CA PHE A 50 -0.34 20.55 -24.44
C PHE A 50 -0.58 22.01 -24.85
N PRO A 51 -1.85 22.45 -24.98
CA PRO A 51 -2.19 23.79 -25.47
C PRO A 51 -1.60 24.94 -24.63
N THR A 52 -1.38 24.71 -23.34
CA THR A 52 -0.77 25.67 -22.41
C THR A 52 0.77 25.62 -22.40
N GLY A 53 1.36 24.81 -23.27
CA GLY A 53 2.78 24.49 -23.28
C GLY A 53 3.19 23.55 -22.14
N LEU A 54 4.50 23.32 -22.05
CA LEU A 54 5.12 22.55 -20.97
C LEU A 54 5.18 23.38 -19.69
N TYR A 55 5.04 22.74 -18.53
CA TYR A 55 5.34 23.40 -17.27
C TYR A 55 6.82 23.75 -17.17
N ARG A 56 7.16 24.79 -16.42
CA ARG A 56 8.54 25.31 -16.27
C ARG A 56 9.58 24.21 -15.98
N HIS A 57 9.34 23.39 -14.95
CA HIS A 57 10.19 22.24 -14.63
C HIS A 57 10.31 21.21 -15.78
N GLN A 58 9.23 20.96 -16.52
CA GLN A 58 9.26 20.03 -17.65
C GLN A 58 10.11 20.59 -18.79
N ALA A 59 9.86 21.84 -19.19
CA ALA A 59 10.62 22.51 -20.22
C ALA A 59 12.11 22.56 -19.88
N LYS A 60 12.47 22.98 -18.66
CA LYS A 60 13.86 23.04 -18.19
C LYS A 60 14.53 21.66 -18.20
N ALA A 61 13.84 20.63 -17.70
CA ALA A 61 14.38 19.27 -17.67
C ALA A 61 14.57 18.67 -19.07
N VAL A 62 13.59 18.87 -19.96
CA VAL A 62 13.66 18.41 -21.36
C VAL A 62 14.79 19.11 -22.10
N ASP A 63 14.98 20.41 -21.86
CA ASP A 63 16.03 21.20 -22.49
C ASP A 63 17.44 20.70 -22.10
N LEU A 64 17.69 20.53 -20.80
CA LEU A 64 18.94 19.96 -20.29
C LEU A 64 19.18 18.55 -20.82
N ALA A 65 18.14 17.71 -20.84
CA ALA A 65 18.23 16.37 -21.38
C ALA A 65 18.62 16.38 -22.86
N CYS A 66 18.02 17.26 -23.67
CA CYS A 66 18.32 17.38 -25.09
C CYS A 66 19.72 17.95 -25.38
N ARG A 67 20.35 18.64 -24.41
CA ARG A 67 21.76 19.04 -24.44
C ARG A 67 22.75 17.94 -24.07
N GLY A 68 22.26 16.76 -23.70
CA GLY A 68 23.10 15.62 -23.30
C GLY A 68 23.37 15.53 -21.80
N GLU A 69 22.69 16.33 -20.98
CA GLU A 69 22.88 16.31 -19.52
C GLU A 69 21.99 15.25 -18.86
N ASN A 70 22.51 14.51 -17.87
CA ASN A 70 21.65 13.65 -17.06
C ASN A 70 20.81 14.52 -16.12
N VAL A 71 19.53 14.22 -15.98
CA VAL A 71 18.59 15.06 -15.22
C VAL A 71 17.84 14.24 -14.20
N VAL A 72 17.71 14.77 -12.99
CA VAL A 72 16.80 14.26 -11.97
C VAL A 72 15.72 15.28 -11.65
N ILE A 73 14.47 14.85 -11.71
CA ILE A 73 13.31 15.67 -11.37
C ILE A 73 12.73 15.29 -10.01
N CYS A 74 12.72 16.27 -9.11
CA CYS A 74 12.33 16.13 -7.70
C CYS A 74 11.09 16.95 -7.35
N THR A 75 10.15 17.03 -8.29
CA THR A 75 8.86 17.71 -8.11
C THR A 75 7.82 16.78 -7.46
N GLY A 76 6.72 17.36 -6.97
CA GLY A 76 5.59 16.61 -6.41
C GLY A 76 4.98 15.56 -7.36
N THR A 77 4.19 14.64 -6.78
CA THR A 77 3.39 13.68 -7.55
C THR A 77 2.40 14.41 -8.46
N ALA A 78 2.04 13.77 -9.58
CA ALA A 78 1.14 14.32 -10.60
C ALA A 78 1.62 15.63 -11.27
N SER A 79 2.89 16.03 -11.16
CA SER A 79 3.43 17.20 -11.88
C SER A 79 3.68 16.94 -13.38
N GLY A 80 3.40 15.73 -13.87
CA GLY A 80 3.59 15.36 -15.28
C GLY A 80 5.02 14.91 -15.62
N LYS A 81 5.69 14.18 -14.72
CA LYS A 81 7.07 13.68 -14.91
C LYS A 81 7.24 12.77 -16.14
N THR A 82 6.22 12.02 -16.52
CA THR A 82 6.24 11.16 -17.72
C THR A 82 6.62 11.93 -18.99
N VAL A 83 6.19 13.18 -19.12
CA VAL A 83 6.52 14.04 -20.29
C VAL A 83 8.02 14.35 -20.35
N VAL A 84 8.65 14.54 -19.19
CA VAL A 84 10.09 14.82 -19.09
C VAL A 84 10.93 13.66 -19.57
N PHE A 85 10.48 12.43 -19.33
CA PHE A 85 11.13 11.23 -19.87
C PHE A 85 10.83 11.02 -21.34
N ALA A 86 9.57 11.21 -21.73
CA ALA A 86 9.08 10.86 -23.06
C ALA A 86 9.69 11.74 -24.15
N LEU A 87 9.72 13.07 -23.98
CA LEU A 87 10.11 13.98 -25.07
C LEU A 87 11.56 13.81 -25.54
N PRO A 88 12.59 13.78 -24.65
CA PRO A 88 13.97 13.57 -25.08
C PRO A 88 14.18 12.19 -25.72
N VAL A 89 13.50 11.16 -25.19
CA VAL A 89 13.53 9.81 -25.75
C VAL A 89 12.91 9.79 -27.14
N PHE A 90 11.69 10.29 -27.32
CA PHE A 90 11.00 10.31 -28.61
C PHE A 90 11.76 11.11 -29.65
N GLN A 91 12.30 12.28 -29.29
CA GLN A 91 13.19 13.04 -30.15
C GLN A 91 14.39 12.20 -30.62
N SER A 92 15.02 11.45 -29.72
CA SER A 92 16.15 10.57 -30.07
C SER A 92 15.70 9.43 -30.98
N LEU A 93 14.51 8.88 -30.74
CA LEU A 93 13.92 7.84 -31.58
C LEU A 93 13.52 8.34 -32.98
N LEU A 94 13.13 9.60 -33.11
CA LEU A 94 12.86 10.22 -34.41
C LEU A 94 14.14 10.48 -35.20
N LYS A 95 15.21 10.92 -34.51
CA LYS A 95 16.53 11.16 -35.13
C LYS A 95 17.24 9.87 -35.56
N ASP A 96 17.13 8.80 -34.77
CA ASP A 96 17.82 7.54 -35.01
C ASP A 96 16.86 6.36 -34.87
N PRO A 97 16.47 5.67 -35.97
CA PRO A 97 15.61 4.49 -35.95
C PRO A 97 16.12 3.34 -35.07
N GLN A 98 17.44 3.26 -34.85
CA GLN A 98 18.05 2.22 -34.02
C GLN A 98 18.11 2.59 -32.54
N ALA A 99 17.93 3.87 -32.17
CA ALA A 99 17.96 4.28 -30.78
C ALA A 99 16.99 3.44 -29.92
N ARG A 100 17.47 3.11 -28.72
CA ARG A 100 16.74 2.34 -27.69
C ARG A 100 16.72 3.08 -26.37
N ALA A 101 15.68 2.81 -25.58
CA ALA A 101 15.56 3.27 -24.20
C ALA A 101 15.11 2.12 -23.29
N ILE A 102 15.54 2.16 -22.03
CA ILE A 102 15.07 1.29 -20.97
C ILE A 102 14.47 2.12 -19.85
N PHE A 103 13.30 1.71 -19.35
CA PHE A 103 12.58 2.38 -18.28
C PHE A 103 12.46 1.41 -17.10
N PHE A 104 12.93 1.86 -15.94
CA PHE A 104 12.74 1.17 -14.67
C PHE A 104 11.67 1.89 -13.87
N TYR A 105 10.63 1.15 -13.51
CA TYR A 105 9.57 1.59 -12.61
C TYR A 105 9.65 0.81 -11.29
N PRO A 106 9.22 1.41 -10.17
CA PRO A 106 9.23 0.78 -8.85
C PRO A 106 8.39 -0.48 -8.78
N THR A 107 7.31 -0.58 -9.57
CA THR A 107 6.41 -1.74 -9.58
C THR A 107 5.95 -2.11 -10.99
N LYS A 108 5.56 -3.38 -11.21
CA LYS A 108 5.02 -3.87 -12.49
C LYS A 108 3.65 -3.29 -12.77
N ALA A 109 2.80 -3.13 -11.75
CA ALA A 109 1.51 -2.47 -11.90
C ALA A 109 1.70 -1.03 -12.41
N LEU A 110 2.60 -0.25 -11.78
CA LEU A 110 2.93 1.09 -12.27
C LEU A 110 3.56 1.04 -13.67
N SER A 111 4.43 0.07 -13.94
CA SER A 111 5.02 -0.16 -15.27
C SER A 111 3.93 -0.38 -16.33
N GLY A 112 2.92 -1.20 -16.04
CA GLY A 112 1.78 -1.46 -16.92
C GLY A 112 0.97 -0.21 -17.22
N ASP A 113 0.64 0.58 -16.19
CA ASP A 113 -0.07 1.85 -16.32
C ASP A 113 0.72 2.87 -17.15
N GLN A 114 2.03 2.97 -16.89
CA GLN A 114 2.91 3.88 -17.61
C GLN A 114 3.15 3.42 -19.05
N ARG A 115 3.16 2.10 -19.32
CA ARG A 115 3.24 1.55 -20.67
C ARG A 115 2.12 2.08 -21.55
N GLN A 116 0.87 2.00 -21.09
CA GLN A 116 -0.28 2.44 -21.87
C GLN A 116 -0.22 3.96 -22.15
N LYS A 117 0.16 4.76 -21.13
CA LYS A 117 0.33 6.21 -21.27
C LYS A 117 1.44 6.57 -22.25
N LEU A 118 2.60 5.91 -22.14
CA LEU A 118 3.75 6.12 -23.02
C LEU A 118 3.43 5.69 -24.45
N GLU A 119 2.76 4.56 -24.66
CA GLU A 119 2.39 4.06 -25.98
C GLU A 119 1.39 4.99 -26.67
N LYS A 120 0.37 5.47 -25.92
CA LYS A 120 -0.57 6.49 -26.43
C LYS A 120 0.13 7.77 -26.82
N LEU A 121 1.08 8.24 -25.99
CA LEU A 121 1.83 9.45 -26.27
C LEU A 121 2.77 9.24 -27.48
N ALA A 122 3.48 8.12 -27.54
CA ALA A 122 4.36 7.74 -28.65
C ALA A 122 3.60 7.71 -29.99
N GLY A 123 2.36 7.21 -29.99
CA GLY A 123 1.50 7.25 -31.17
C GLY A 123 1.25 8.65 -31.73
N ARG A 124 1.22 9.69 -30.89
CA ARG A 124 1.10 11.09 -31.33
C ARG A 124 2.34 11.58 -32.08
N PHE A 125 3.50 10.95 -31.85
CA PHE A 125 4.76 11.25 -32.53
C PHE A 125 5.04 10.26 -33.70
N GLY A 126 4.06 9.46 -34.11
CA GLY A 126 4.27 8.44 -35.15
C GLY A 126 5.14 7.25 -34.70
N LEU A 127 5.33 7.07 -33.39
CA LEU A 127 6.12 6.01 -32.79
C LEU A 127 5.24 4.88 -32.23
N ALA A 128 4.03 4.70 -32.74
CA ALA A 128 3.14 3.62 -32.33
C ALA A 128 3.80 2.24 -32.53
N GLY A 129 3.56 1.33 -31.58
CA GLY A 129 4.13 0.00 -31.51
C GLY A 129 5.58 -0.04 -31.04
N SER A 130 6.08 1.01 -30.37
CA SER A 130 7.48 1.11 -29.91
C SER A 130 7.71 0.68 -28.46
N VAL A 131 6.68 0.66 -27.62
CA VAL A 131 6.82 0.44 -26.17
C VAL A 131 6.43 -1.00 -25.79
N TYR A 132 7.35 -1.74 -25.18
CA TYR A 132 7.13 -3.14 -24.80
C TYR A 132 7.43 -3.42 -23.33
N PRO A 133 6.65 -4.29 -22.67
CA PRO A 133 7.06 -4.85 -21.39
C PRO A 133 8.25 -5.79 -21.58
N PHE A 134 9.15 -5.82 -20.60
CA PHE A 134 10.31 -6.69 -20.58
C PHE A 134 10.65 -7.09 -19.14
N ASP A 135 9.77 -7.86 -18.52
CA ASP A 135 9.84 -8.25 -17.13
C ASP A 135 9.74 -9.78 -16.94
N GLY A 136 9.67 -10.21 -15.69
CA GLY A 136 9.64 -11.61 -15.29
C GLY A 136 8.48 -12.39 -15.92
N ASP A 137 7.35 -11.73 -16.18
CA ASP A 137 6.12 -12.36 -16.66
C ASP A 137 6.04 -12.33 -18.19
N THR A 138 6.86 -11.50 -18.84
CA THR A 138 6.94 -11.44 -20.30
C THR A 138 7.46 -12.78 -20.85
N PRO A 139 6.65 -13.54 -21.63
CA PRO A 139 7.08 -14.84 -22.16
C PRO A 139 8.29 -14.72 -23.08
N TYR A 140 9.13 -15.76 -23.14
CA TYR A 140 10.38 -15.74 -23.91
C TYR A 140 10.20 -15.31 -25.37
N ALA A 141 9.19 -15.84 -26.07
CA ALA A 141 8.90 -15.46 -27.46
C ALA A 141 8.54 -13.97 -27.61
N GLN A 142 7.84 -13.40 -26.61
CA GLN A 142 7.53 -11.97 -26.58
C GLN A 142 8.76 -11.12 -26.27
N ARG A 143 9.69 -11.60 -25.42
CA ARG A 143 10.98 -10.93 -25.18
C ARG A 143 11.80 -10.80 -26.46
N LEU A 144 11.92 -11.87 -27.25
CA LEU A 144 12.62 -11.80 -28.55
C LEU A 144 11.95 -10.83 -29.53
N LYS A 145 10.61 -10.80 -29.55
CA LYS A 145 9.86 -9.81 -30.35
C LYS A 145 10.13 -8.39 -29.86
N ALA A 146 10.16 -8.16 -28.55
CA ALA A 146 10.43 -6.87 -27.94
C ALA A 146 11.86 -6.39 -28.23
N LEU A 147 12.87 -7.27 -28.25
CA LEU A 147 14.24 -6.87 -28.64
C LEU A 147 14.33 -6.44 -30.11
N LYS A 148 13.57 -7.10 -31.00
CA LYS A 148 13.59 -6.84 -32.44
C LYS A 148 12.78 -5.62 -32.84
N ARG A 149 11.62 -5.42 -32.22
CA ARG A 149 10.65 -4.37 -32.59
C ARG A 149 10.55 -3.23 -31.58
N GLY A 150 10.81 -3.53 -30.31
CA GLY A 150 10.71 -2.58 -29.22
C GLY A 150 11.85 -1.58 -29.24
N ARG A 151 11.47 -0.31 -29.16
CA ARG A 151 12.41 0.81 -29.05
C ARG A 151 12.50 1.31 -27.61
N ILE A 152 11.45 1.10 -26.83
CA ILE A 152 11.39 1.40 -25.41
C ILE A 152 11.01 0.13 -24.68
N LEU A 153 11.89 -0.34 -23.80
CA LEU A 153 11.63 -1.51 -22.95
C LEU A 153 11.33 -1.06 -21.53
N LEU A 154 10.19 -1.47 -21.00
CA LEU A 154 9.86 -1.32 -19.58
C LEU A 154 10.34 -2.57 -18.86
N CYS A 155 11.46 -2.44 -18.17
CA CYS A 155 12.24 -3.58 -17.69
C CYS A 155 12.33 -3.57 -16.16
N THR A 156 12.45 -4.76 -15.57
CA THR A 156 12.81 -4.89 -14.15
C THR A 156 14.33 -5.05 -13.99
N PRO A 157 14.91 -4.55 -12.88
CA PRO A 157 16.34 -4.76 -12.60
C PRO A 157 16.77 -6.23 -12.66
N ASP A 158 15.91 -7.13 -12.17
CA ASP A 158 16.17 -8.58 -12.14
C ASP A 158 16.28 -9.18 -13.54
N VAL A 159 15.40 -8.80 -14.47
CA VAL A 159 15.47 -9.32 -15.85
C VAL A 159 16.67 -8.76 -16.60
N LEU A 160 16.99 -7.48 -16.39
CA LEU A 160 18.24 -6.91 -16.91
C LEU A 160 19.44 -7.71 -16.38
N HIS A 161 19.48 -7.97 -15.06
CA HIS A 161 20.58 -8.68 -14.42
C HIS A 161 20.71 -10.13 -14.90
N ALA A 162 19.64 -10.91 -14.75
CA ALA A 162 19.66 -12.36 -14.90
C ALA A 162 19.64 -12.81 -16.36
N THR A 163 19.03 -12.01 -17.25
CA THR A 163 18.84 -12.36 -18.66
C THR A 163 19.66 -11.48 -19.58
N MET A 164 19.34 -10.18 -19.67
CA MET A 164 19.86 -9.34 -20.76
C MET A 164 21.38 -9.14 -20.67
N LEU A 165 21.94 -8.83 -19.50
CA LEU A 165 23.38 -8.62 -19.36
C LEU A 165 24.17 -9.92 -19.56
N ARG A 166 23.63 -11.05 -19.08
CA ARG A 166 24.24 -12.37 -19.29
C ARG A 166 24.29 -12.74 -20.78
N GLN A 167 23.25 -12.39 -21.52
CA GLN A 167 23.10 -12.66 -22.95
C GLN A 167 23.60 -11.49 -23.82
N SER A 168 24.33 -10.52 -23.27
CA SER A 168 24.71 -9.29 -23.97
C SER A 168 25.52 -9.52 -25.26
N HIS A 169 26.17 -10.66 -25.39
CA HIS A 169 26.92 -11.07 -26.58
C HIS A 169 26.08 -11.77 -27.66
N ASP A 170 24.89 -12.23 -27.29
CA ASP A 170 23.99 -12.91 -28.21
C ASP A 170 23.52 -11.93 -29.29
N LYS A 171 23.39 -12.43 -30.53
CA LYS A 171 22.97 -11.66 -31.70
C LYS A 171 21.61 -10.99 -31.52
N ASP A 172 20.73 -11.55 -30.69
CA ASP A 172 19.40 -10.98 -30.43
C ASP A 172 19.45 -9.82 -29.41
N TYR A 173 20.49 -9.73 -28.56
CA TYR A 173 20.60 -8.74 -27.47
C TYR A 173 21.66 -7.67 -27.74
N ALA A 174 22.77 -8.01 -28.39
CA ALA A 174 23.86 -7.09 -28.69
C ALA A 174 23.38 -5.81 -29.40
N PRO A 175 22.45 -5.86 -30.38
CA PRO A 175 21.94 -4.64 -31.03
C PRO A 175 21.20 -3.72 -30.06
N PHE A 176 20.55 -4.24 -29.02
CA PHE A 176 19.89 -3.40 -28.02
C PHE A 176 20.92 -2.58 -27.23
N PHE A 177 21.99 -3.22 -26.75
CA PHE A 177 23.05 -2.53 -25.98
C PHE A 177 23.86 -1.55 -26.82
N ALA A 178 24.13 -1.89 -28.09
CA ALA A 178 24.82 -1.02 -29.04
C ALA A 178 24.06 0.28 -29.33
N ASN A 179 22.73 0.26 -29.20
CA ASN A 179 21.88 1.40 -29.51
C ASN A 179 21.14 1.97 -28.29
N LEU A 180 21.45 1.51 -27.07
CA LEU A 180 20.84 2.04 -25.86
C LEU A 180 21.33 3.47 -25.60
N LYS A 181 20.44 4.44 -25.80
CA LYS A 181 20.70 5.87 -25.61
C LYS A 181 20.19 6.40 -24.27
N TRP A 182 19.15 5.77 -23.72
CA TRP A 182 18.45 6.30 -22.54
C TRP A 182 18.20 5.23 -21.48
N VAL A 183 18.47 5.57 -20.23
CA VAL A 183 18.10 4.80 -19.04
C VAL A 183 17.26 5.68 -18.12
N ILE A 184 16.00 5.31 -17.94
CA ILE A 184 15.05 6.05 -17.12
C ILE A 184 14.90 5.34 -15.77
N LEU A 185 15.06 6.10 -14.69
CA LEU A 185 14.95 5.65 -13.30
C LEU A 185 13.80 6.38 -12.63
N ASP A 186 12.60 5.82 -12.68
CA ASP A 186 11.46 6.37 -11.96
C ASP A 186 11.50 5.98 -10.47
N GLU A 187 10.97 6.85 -9.62
CA GLU A 187 11.04 6.76 -8.16
C GLU A 187 12.40 6.33 -7.60
N CYS A 188 13.47 7.00 -8.04
CA CYS A 188 14.84 6.58 -7.75
C CYS A 188 15.22 6.57 -6.25
N HIS A 189 14.40 7.16 -5.37
CA HIS A 189 14.55 7.06 -3.91
C HIS A 189 14.37 5.63 -3.37
N ILE A 190 13.65 4.76 -4.10
CA ILE A 190 13.50 3.35 -3.72
C ILE A 190 14.85 2.61 -3.81
N TYR A 191 15.77 3.06 -4.65
CA TYR A 191 17.08 2.45 -4.85
C TYR A 191 18.05 2.85 -3.74
N SER A 192 17.70 2.56 -2.49
CA SER A 192 18.49 2.83 -1.30
C SER A 192 18.77 1.55 -0.49
N GLY A 193 19.66 1.64 0.50
CA GLY A 193 20.06 0.50 1.32
C GLY A 193 20.66 -0.66 0.49
N ALA A 194 20.37 -1.90 0.88
CA ALA A 194 20.89 -3.09 0.18
C ALA A 194 20.38 -3.19 -1.27
N PHE A 195 19.12 -2.83 -1.52
CA PHE A 195 18.55 -2.84 -2.87
C PHE A 195 19.22 -1.78 -3.76
N GLY A 196 19.43 -0.58 -3.24
CA GLY A 196 20.19 0.48 -3.90
C GLY A 196 21.61 0.08 -4.27
N SER A 197 22.33 -0.57 -3.35
CA SER A 197 23.67 -1.10 -3.63
C SER A 197 23.69 -2.08 -4.80
N ASN A 198 22.74 -3.03 -4.84
CA ASN A 198 22.60 -3.96 -5.95
C ASN A 198 22.29 -3.25 -7.27
N MET A 199 21.37 -2.28 -7.25
CA MET A 199 21.05 -1.46 -8.41
C MET A 199 22.27 -0.68 -8.89
N ALA A 200 23.11 -0.18 -7.98
CA ALA A 200 24.31 0.57 -8.33
C ALA A 200 25.34 -0.31 -9.08
N TYR A 201 25.54 -1.56 -8.65
CA TYR A 201 26.38 -2.51 -9.39
C TYR A 201 25.75 -2.93 -10.72
N LEU A 202 24.43 -3.06 -10.77
CA LEU A 202 23.71 -3.36 -12.01
C LEU A 202 23.91 -2.26 -13.07
N VAL A 203 23.71 -0.99 -12.70
CA VAL A 203 23.89 0.14 -13.61
C VAL A 203 25.35 0.25 -14.09
N ARG A 204 26.33 0.02 -13.21
CA ARG A 204 27.75 -0.01 -13.63
C ARG A 204 28.03 -1.09 -14.67
N ARG A 205 27.49 -2.31 -14.48
CA ARG A 205 27.62 -3.40 -15.47
C ARG A 205 26.91 -3.07 -16.78
N LEU A 206 25.71 -2.48 -16.71
CA LEU A 206 24.99 -2.01 -17.89
C LEU A 206 25.84 -1.03 -18.71
N ARG A 207 26.37 0.01 -18.06
CA ARG A 207 27.25 0.99 -18.73
C ARG A 207 28.49 0.34 -19.32
N GLN A 208 29.14 -0.57 -18.59
CA GLN A 208 30.31 -1.31 -19.08
C GLN A 208 29.98 -2.10 -20.36
N VAL A 209 28.84 -2.81 -20.37
CA VAL A 209 28.36 -3.55 -21.53
C VAL A 209 28.06 -2.60 -22.70
N CYS A 210 27.34 -1.51 -22.47
CA CYS A 210 27.06 -0.51 -23.50
C CYS A 210 28.36 0.06 -24.11
N ARG A 211 29.35 0.42 -23.28
CA ARG A 211 30.64 0.94 -23.74
C ARG A 211 31.40 -0.03 -24.62
N ARG A 212 31.34 -1.32 -24.31
CA ARG A 212 31.93 -2.37 -25.14
C ARG A 212 31.36 -2.36 -26.56
N PHE A 213 30.09 -2.00 -26.72
CA PHE A 213 29.41 -1.87 -28.01
C PHE A 213 29.45 -0.43 -28.57
N GLY A 214 30.20 0.49 -27.95
CA GLY A 214 30.33 1.87 -28.42
C GLY A 214 29.16 2.79 -28.04
N SER A 215 28.30 2.39 -27.10
CA SER A 215 27.22 3.25 -26.59
C SER A 215 27.48 3.72 -25.16
N GLU A 216 27.10 4.96 -24.85
CA GLU A 216 27.04 5.48 -23.49
C GLU A 216 25.63 6.02 -23.25
N PRO A 217 24.77 5.31 -22.50
CA PRO A 217 23.41 5.77 -22.26
C PRO A 217 23.39 6.98 -21.32
N GLN A 218 22.52 7.93 -21.62
CA GLN A 218 22.17 9.07 -20.78
C GLN A 218 21.06 8.68 -19.79
N PHE A 219 21.08 9.30 -18.62
CA PHE A 219 20.15 9.01 -17.53
C PHE A 219 19.11 10.13 -17.36
N LEU A 220 17.86 9.71 -17.20
CA LEU A 220 16.79 10.56 -16.68
C LEU A 220 16.21 9.88 -15.45
N ALA A 221 16.01 10.63 -14.38
CA ALA A 221 15.50 10.09 -13.13
C ALA A 221 14.39 10.97 -12.57
N ALA A 222 13.49 10.35 -11.82
CA ALA A 222 12.53 11.07 -10.99
C ALA A 222 12.55 10.52 -9.58
N SER A 223 12.26 11.40 -8.64
CA SER A 223 11.97 11.01 -7.26
C SER A 223 10.86 11.88 -6.71
N ALA A 224 9.97 11.31 -5.90
CA ALA A 224 9.32 12.09 -4.85
C ALA A 224 10.42 12.73 -3.96
N THR A 225 10.24 14.00 -3.58
CA THR A 225 11.14 14.85 -2.76
C THR A 225 12.31 14.12 -2.07
N SER A 226 13.56 14.43 -2.44
CA SER A 226 14.77 13.87 -1.84
C SER A 226 15.66 14.99 -1.28
N LYS A 227 16.36 14.74 -0.17
CA LYS A 227 17.28 15.71 0.45
C LYS A 227 18.57 15.91 -0.36
N ASP A 228 19.09 14.84 -0.96
CA ASP A 228 20.31 14.83 -1.80
C ASP A 228 20.09 13.93 -3.03
N PRO A 229 19.25 14.34 -3.99
CA PRO A 229 18.98 13.54 -5.19
C PRO A 229 20.21 13.41 -6.09
N GLN A 230 21.02 14.46 -6.19
CA GLN A 230 22.23 14.48 -7.00
C GLN A 230 23.25 13.47 -6.48
N GLY A 231 23.67 13.59 -5.22
CA GLY A 231 24.68 12.70 -4.64
C GLY A 231 24.18 11.25 -4.60
N HIS A 232 22.88 11.03 -4.38
CA HIS A 232 22.29 9.69 -4.46
C HIS A 232 22.46 9.06 -5.84
N LEU A 233 22.09 9.78 -6.91
CA LEU A 233 22.18 9.25 -8.28
C LEU A 233 23.60 9.18 -8.80
N GLU A 234 24.49 10.08 -8.38
CA GLU A 234 25.92 9.99 -8.66
C GLU A 234 26.52 8.71 -8.07
N ARG A 235 26.19 8.37 -6.82
CA ARG A 235 26.62 7.11 -6.19
C ARG A 235 26.00 5.88 -6.85
N LEU A 236 24.73 5.97 -7.24
CA LEU A 236 23.98 4.90 -7.88
C LEU A 236 24.52 4.59 -9.28
N THR A 237 24.70 5.60 -10.12
CA THR A 237 24.97 5.44 -11.55
C THR A 237 26.42 5.68 -11.94
N GLY A 238 27.18 6.45 -11.14
CA GLY A 238 28.50 6.96 -11.50
C GLY A 238 28.46 8.06 -12.57
N ALA A 239 27.36 8.79 -12.72
CA ALA A 239 27.21 9.91 -13.66
C ALA A 239 26.77 11.17 -12.91
N GLN A 240 27.17 12.34 -13.41
CA GLN A 240 26.76 13.64 -12.87
C GLN A 240 25.33 13.99 -13.31
N PHE A 241 24.55 14.62 -12.41
CA PHE A 241 23.16 14.98 -12.64
C PHE A 241 22.88 16.47 -12.40
N GLN A 242 22.02 17.04 -13.23
CA GLN A 242 21.35 18.29 -12.95
C GLN A 242 20.05 18.03 -12.17
N VAL A 243 19.81 18.81 -11.12
CA VAL A 243 18.61 18.70 -10.29
C VAL A 243 17.58 19.73 -10.73
N ILE A 244 16.35 19.26 -10.92
CA ILE A 244 15.16 20.09 -11.11
C ILE A 244 14.26 19.91 -9.90
N GLY A 245 14.31 20.86 -8.98
CA GLY A 245 13.63 20.81 -7.70
C GLY A 245 12.19 21.36 -7.74
N GLU A 246 11.58 21.40 -6.56
CA GLU A 246 10.21 21.88 -6.36
C GLU A 246 10.09 23.41 -6.62
N GLU A 247 11.19 24.15 -6.51
CA GLU A 247 11.30 25.56 -6.86
C GLU A 247 11.08 25.85 -8.35
N ASP A 248 11.34 24.89 -9.23
CA ASP A 248 11.07 24.99 -10.67
C ASP A 248 9.66 24.48 -11.03
N ASN A 249 8.93 23.91 -10.07
CA ASN A 249 7.66 23.22 -10.32
C ASN A 249 6.53 24.20 -10.69
N GLY A 250 6.35 24.36 -12.00
CA GLY A 250 5.26 25.13 -12.61
C GLY A 250 3.93 24.40 -12.81
N SER A 251 3.74 23.18 -12.29
CA SER A 251 2.43 22.52 -12.38
C SER A 251 1.41 23.20 -11.44
N PRO A 252 0.13 23.29 -11.84
CA PRO A 252 -0.90 23.84 -10.98
C PRO A 252 -1.14 22.91 -9.79
N SER A 253 -1.37 23.50 -8.62
CA SER A 253 -1.78 22.75 -7.44
C SER A 253 -2.99 23.39 -6.78
N GLY A 254 -3.95 22.56 -6.39
CA GLY A 254 -5.01 22.98 -5.48
C GLY A 254 -4.42 23.32 -4.11
N GLY A 255 -5.05 24.26 -3.41
CA GLY A 255 -4.72 24.49 -2.01
C GLY A 255 -5.09 23.26 -1.17
N ARG A 256 -4.30 22.97 -0.14
CA ARG A 256 -4.50 21.82 0.74
C ARG A 256 -4.50 22.29 2.19
N ASP A 257 -5.45 21.80 2.96
CA ASP A 257 -5.47 21.95 4.40
C ASP A 257 -5.03 20.63 5.02
N LEU A 258 -3.92 20.66 5.75
CA LEU A 258 -3.34 19.51 6.43
C LEU A 258 -3.70 19.61 7.92
N PHE A 259 -4.37 18.58 8.42
CA PHE A 259 -4.75 18.48 9.82
C PHE A 259 -3.97 17.35 10.47
N LEU A 260 -3.27 17.66 11.57
CA LEU A 260 -2.74 16.67 12.48
C LEU A 260 -3.73 16.54 13.64
N THR A 261 -4.25 15.34 13.84
CA THR A 261 -5.24 15.04 14.87
C THR A 261 -4.72 13.99 15.84
N ILE A 262 -5.20 14.05 17.09
CA ILE A 262 -5.05 12.98 18.08
C ILE A 262 -6.43 12.42 18.42
N THR A 263 -6.46 11.16 18.87
CA THR A 263 -7.67 10.39 19.19
C THR A 263 -7.71 10.11 20.68
N PRO A 264 -8.04 11.10 21.54
CA PRO A 264 -7.92 10.95 22.99
C PRO A 264 -8.84 9.87 23.54
N ASP A 265 -10.02 9.71 22.94
CA ASP A 265 -11.10 8.85 23.43
C ASP A 265 -11.38 7.65 22.49
N LEU A 266 -10.58 7.50 21.42
CA LEU A 266 -10.77 6.47 20.39
C LEU A 266 -9.44 5.78 20.08
N SER A 267 -9.50 4.49 19.71
CA SER A 267 -8.37 3.86 19.04
C SER A 267 -8.16 4.48 17.65
N GLU A 268 -6.95 4.35 17.10
CA GLU A 268 -6.64 4.83 15.73
C GLU A 268 -7.58 4.21 14.68
N ASP A 269 -7.92 2.93 14.84
CA ASP A 269 -8.81 2.21 13.92
C ASP A 269 -10.25 2.74 13.98
N GLN A 270 -10.78 2.98 15.18
CA GLN A 270 -12.11 3.56 15.37
C GLN A 270 -12.19 4.97 14.76
N ALA A 271 -11.15 5.78 14.98
CA ALA A 271 -11.03 7.11 14.40
C ALA A 271 -11.04 7.08 12.86
N VAL A 272 -10.29 6.15 12.25
CA VAL A 272 -10.26 5.98 10.79
C VAL A 272 -11.63 5.53 10.26
N ILE A 273 -12.29 4.57 10.91
CA ILE A 273 -13.62 4.10 10.50
C ILE A 273 -14.64 5.23 10.55
N HIS A 274 -14.68 5.99 11.65
CA HIS A 274 -15.58 7.13 11.80
C HIS A 274 -15.34 8.19 10.72
N LEU A 275 -14.07 8.50 10.42
CA LEU A 275 -13.71 9.44 9.36
C LEU A 275 -14.14 8.95 7.97
N VAL A 276 -13.92 7.66 7.66
CA VAL A 276 -14.33 7.07 6.38
C VAL A 276 -15.85 7.11 6.22
N ALA A 277 -16.60 6.70 7.23
CA ALA A 277 -18.06 6.73 7.21
C ALA A 277 -18.60 8.14 6.93
N GLU A 278 -18.01 9.16 7.57
CA GLU A 278 -18.40 10.55 7.37
C GLU A 278 -18.05 11.07 5.97
N LEU A 279 -16.85 10.74 5.46
CA LEU A 279 -16.43 11.14 4.11
C LEU A 279 -17.28 10.50 3.01
N VAL A 280 -17.68 9.24 3.21
CA VAL A 280 -18.65 8.55 2.36
C VAL A 280 -20.00 9.26 2.40
N HIS A 281 -20.53 9.53 3.60
CA HIS A 281 -21.83 10.17 3.76
C HIS A 281 -21.90 11.53 3.06
N ARG A 282 -20.77 12.26 3.04
CA ARG A 282 -20.60 13.55 2.37
C ARG A 282 -20.31 13.45 0.86
N GLU A 283 -20.43 12.25 0.27
CA GLU A 283 -20.12 11.95 -1.14
C GLU A 283 -18.75 12.47 -1.59
N LYS A 284 -17.71 12.31 -0.75
CA LYS A 284 -16.34 12.72 -1.09
C LYS A 284 -15.55 11.53 -1.63
N SER A 285 -14.67 11.80 -2.60
CA SER A 285 -13.59 10.87 -2.97
C SER A 285 -12.45 11.01 -1.96
N PHE A 286 -11.92 9.89 -1.48
CA PHE A 286 -10.85 9.87 -0.49
C PHE A 286 -9.90 8.69 -0.73
N ILE A 287 -8.72 8.77 -0.11
CA ILE A 287 -7.71 7.70 -0.06
C ILE A 287 -7.30 7.56 1.40
N VAL A 288 -7.29 6.33 1.92
CA VAL A 288 -6.83 6.02 3.29
C VAL A 288 -5.59 5.14 3.23
N PHE A 289 -4.56 5.53 3.97
CA PHE A 289 -3.33 4.76 4.15
C PHE A 289 -3.34 4.12 5.54
N SER A 290 -3.03 2.82 5.64
CA SER A 290 -2.93 2.10 6.92
C SER A 290 -1.58 1.39 7.04
N HIS A 291 -1.09 1.26 8.27
CA HIS A 291 0.22 0.67 8.58
C HIS A 291 0.21 -0.87 8.66
N SER A 292 -0.95 -1.51 8.81
CA SER A 292 -1.01 -2.97 9.04
C SER A 292 -2.00 -3.68 8.13
N ARG A 293 -1.59 -4.84 7.60
CA ARG A 293 -2.41 -5.72 6.75
C ARG A 293 -3.67 -6.18 7.47
N LYS A 294 -3.59 -6.43 8.78
CA LYS A 294 -4.70 -6.92 9.60
C LYS A 294 -5.88 -5.94 9.64
N ILE A 295 -5.63 -4.64 9.59
CA ILE A 295 -6.68 -3.60 9.59
C ILE A 295 -7.42 -3.58 8.24
N THR A 296 -6.68 -3.73 7.13
CA THR A 296 -7.24 -3.96 5.77
C THR A 296 -8.12 -5.20 5.70
N GLU A 297 -7.63 -6.32 6.25
CA GLU A 297 -8.26 -7.64 6.17
C GLU A 297 -9.40 -7.80 7.19
N HIS A 298 -9.40 -7.09 8.34
CA HIS A 298 -10.53 -7.10 9.30
C HIS A 298 -11.79 -6.39 8.77
N CYS A 299 -11.67 -5.61 7.70
CA CYS A 299 -12.81 -5.09 6.97
C CYS A 299 -13.37 -6.09 5.93
N ASP A 300 -12.85 -7.32 5.83
CA ASP A 300 -13.22 -8.32 4.82
C ASP A 300 -13.43 -9.73 5.43
N PRO A 301 -14.66 -10.30 5.43
CA PRO A 301 -14.93 -11.59 6.06
C PRO A 301 -14.62 -12.84 5.21
N GLU A 302 -14.34 -12.76 3.89
CA GLU A 302 -14.29 -13.96 3.03
C GLU A 302 -13.08 -14.04 2.09
N ALA A 303 -12.09 -14.84 2.49
CA ALA A 303 -10.85 -15.10 1.76
C ALA A 303 -10.97 -16.04 0.53
N GLU A 304 -12.16 -16.32 0.00
CA GLU A 304 -12.34 -17.24 -1.15
C GLU A 304 -12.92 -16.59 -2.43
N ALA A 305 -13.25 -15.30 -2.43
CA ALA A 305 -13.84 -14.62 -3.59
C ALA A 305 -12.81 -13.90 -4.51
N PHE A 306 -11.61 -14.47 -4.68
CA PHE A 306 -10.47 -13.79 -5.33
C PHE A 306 -10.49 -13.74 -6.88
N ASP A 307 -11.65 -13.81 -7.54
CA ASP A 307 -11.70 -13.73 -9.02
C ASP A 307 -12.46 -12.51 -9.58
N ARG A 308 -12.93 -11.59 -8.71
CA ARG A 308 -13.50 -10.30 -9.14
C ARG A 308 -13.17 -9.20 -8.12
N GLY A 309 -12.18 -8.38 -8.47
CA GLY A 309 -11.73 -7.12 -7.83
C GLY A 309 -12.40 -6.69 -6.52
N CYS A 310 -11.61 -6.72 -5.43
CA CYS A 310 -12.02 -6.24 -4.10
C CYS A 310 -12.13 -4.70 -4.07
N PRO A 311 -13.22 -4.10 -3.52
CA PRO A 311 -13.53 -2.68 -3.71
C PRO A 311 -13.06 -1.75 -2.57
N ALA A 312 -12.21 -2.23 -1.65
CA ALA A 312 -11.63 -1.44 -0.57
C ALA A 312 -10.10 -1.44 -0.67
N CYS A 313 -9.52 -0.56 -1.49
CA CYS A 313 -8.09 -0.30 -1.40
C CYS A 313 -7.78 0.58 -0.18
N ILE A 314 -7.70 -0.03 1.00
CA ILE A 314 -6.72 0.38 2.02
C ILE A 314 -5.40 -0.23 1.51
N HIS A 315 -4.45 0.59 1.06
CA HIS A 315 -3.20 0.09 0.52
C HIS A 315 -2.23 -0.27 1.66
N VAL A 316 -1.97 -1.57 1.80
CA VAL A 316 -0.79 -2.09 2.51
C VAL A 316 0.05 -2.86 1.48
N PRO A 317 1.40 -2.73 1.44
CA PRO A 317 2.21 -3.37 0.41
C PRO A 317 2.21 -4.91 0.60
N ARG A 318 1.25 -5.60 -0.02
CA ARG A 318 1.50 -6.90 -0.64
C ARG A 318 1.81 -6.63 -2.10
N TRP A 319 2.71 -7.41 -2.65
CA TRP A 319 3.23 -7.18 -3.97
C TRP A 319 2.13 -7.17 -5.05
N TYR A 320 2.19 -6.13 -5.90
CA TYR A 320 2.07 -6.20 -7.36
C TYR A 320 0.92 -7.05 -7.93
N GLU A 321 -0.22 -6.42 -8.20
CA GLU A 321 -1.05 -6.57 -9.43
C GLU A 321 -2.37 -5.79 -9.25
N ASP A 322 -2.75 -5.07 -10.31
CA ASP A 322 -4.05 -4.41 -10.56
C ASP A 322 -4.44 -3.12 -9.81
N ASN A 323 -4.18 -1.98 -10.47
CA ASN A 323 -4.65 -0.64 -10.10
C ASN A 323 -5.88 -0.24 -10.95
N GLU A 324 -7.11 -0.41 -10.47
CA GLU A 324 -8.30 0.18 -11.11
C GLU A 324 -9.13 1.03 -10.13
N HIS A 325 -9.68 2.15 -10.62
CA HIS A 325 -10.51 3.10 -9.85
C HIS A 325 -12.00 2.71 -9.93
N LEU A 326 -12.73 2.74 -8.81
CA LEU A 326 -14.18 2.47 -8.78
C LEU A 326 -15.02 3.64 -9.34
N SER A 327 -16.08 3.30 -10.08
CA SER A 327 -17.15 4.22 -10.49
C SER A 327 -18.15 4.50 -9.36
N LYS A 328 -18.92 5.59 -9.47
CA LYS A 328 -19.94 6.00 -8.46
C LYS A 328 -20.97 4.89 -8.16
N VAL A 329 -21.32 4.08 -9.17
CA VAL A 329 -22.27 2.97 -9.03
C VAL A 329 -21.68 1.84 -8.20
N GLU A 330 -20.40 1.54 -8.40
CA GLU A 330 -19.69 0.47 -7.68
C GLU A 330 -19.42 0.83 -6.21
N ALA A 331 -19.12 2.11 -5.93
CA ALA A 331 -18.97 2.60 -4.56
C ALA A 331 -20.28 2.54 -3.75
N LEU A 332 -21.42 2.83 -4.39
CA LEU A 332 -22.75 2.73 -3.74
C LEU A 332 -23.18 1.27 -3.54
N ALA A 333 -22.86 0.38 -4.49
CA ALA A 333 -23.08 -1.06 -4.35
C ALA A 333 -22.20 -1.67 -3.24
N LEU A 334 -20.96 -1.20 -3.08
CA LEU A 334 -20.10 -1.53 -1.96
C LEU A 334 -20.69 -1.03 -0.64
N LEU A 335 -21.26 0.18 -0.60
CA LEU A 335 -21.89 0.70 0.60
C LEU A 335 -23.10 -0.12 1.03
N ALA A 336 -23.91 -0.54 0.06
CA ALA A 336 -25.02 -1.45 0.31
C ALA A 336 -24.51 -2.78 0.83
N LYS A 337 -23.43 -3.33 0.26
CA LYS A 337 -22.77 -4.56 0.75
C LYS A 337 -22.11 -4.40 2.12
N ILE A 338 -21.47 -3.27 2.43
CA ILE A 338 -20.89 -3.02 3.76
C ILE A 338 -22.01 -2.87 4.78
N ARG A 339 -23.10 -2.17 4.44
CA ARG A 339 -24.28 -2.08 5.30
C ARG A 339 -24.99 -3.42 5.47
N GLU A 340 -25.04 -4.24 4.43
CA GLU A 340 -25.60 -5.60 4.45
C GLU A 340 -24.68 -6.56 5.21
N VAL A 341 -23.36 -6.47 5.05
CA VAL A 341 -22.37 -7.22 5.82
C VAL A 341 -22.42 -6.80 7.27
N VAL A 342 -22.57 -5.52 7.60
CA VAL A 342 -22.72 -5.03 8.98
C VAL A 342 -24.08 -5.40 9.57
N ALA A 343 -25.15 -5.40 8.77
CA ALA A 343 -26.50 -5.77 9.22
C ALA A 343 -26.70 -7.29 9.32
N ASN A 344 -25.99 -8.08 8.51
CA ASN A 344 -26.01 -9.54 8.47
C ASN A 344 -24.70 -10.15 8.99
N TYR A 345 -23.86 -9.37 9.71
CA TYR A 345 -22.62 -9.89 10.29
C TYR A 345 -23.01 -10.83 11.42
N VAL A 346 -23.14 -12.10 11.09
CA VAL A 346 -23.11 -13.16 12.10
C VAL A 346 -21.63 -13.36 12.44
N PRO A 347 -21.23 -13.19 13.71
CA PRO A 347 -19.84 -13.37 14.12
C PRO A 347 -19.28 -14.68 13.60
N LYS A 348 -18.15 -14.64 12.88
CA LYS A 348 -17.39 -15.86 12.59
C LYS A 348 -16.75 -16.33 13.90
N ALA A 349 -17.28 -17.41 14.45
CA ALA A 349 -16.62 -18.19 15.48
C ALA A 349 -15.23 -18.64 14.98
N ILE A 350 -14.17 -18.07 15.54
CA ILE A 350 -12.82 -18.63 15.38
C ILE A 350 -12.70 -19.79 16.34
N VAL A 351 -13.13 -20.95 15.87
CA VAL A 351 -12.86 -22.23 16.51
C VAL A 351 -11.44 -22.63 16.06
N SER A 352 -10.50 -22.77 16.99
CA SER A 352 -9.16 -23.29 16.63
C SER A 352 -9.31 -24.66 15.97
N GLU A 353 -8.48 -24.99 14.99
CA GLU A 353 -8.56 -26.29 14.30
C GLU A 353 -8.39 -27.50 15.25
N ALA A 354 -7.90 -27.29 16.48
CA ALA A 354 -7.89 -28.32 17.52
C ALA A 354 -9.29 -28.80 17.93
N TYR A 355 -10.34 -28.01 17.68
CA TYR A 355 -11.73 -28.33 17.99
C TYR A 355 -12.48 -29.08 16.87
N ARG A 356 -12.01 -29.07 15.61
CA ARG A 356 -12.74 -29.69 14.49
C ARG A 356 -12.69 -31.23 14.47
N GLY A 357 -11.86 -31.84 15.31
CA GLY A 357 -11.52 -33.25 15.18
C GLY A 357 -12.11 -34.23 16.21
N ARG A 358 -12.94 -33.84 17.19
CA ARG A 358 -13.27 -34.76 18.30
C ARG A 358 -14.75 -34.81 18.68
N ARG A 359 -15.21 -36.04 18.93
CA ARG A 359 -16.60 -36.42 19.29
C ARG A 359 -17.04 -35.83 20.63
N GLU A 360 -18.35 -35.65 20.78
CA GLU A 360 -19.04 -35.35 22.04
C GLU A 360 -18.49 -36.18 23.21
N GLY A 361 -18.14 -35.51 24.32
CA GLY A 361 -17.75 -36.16 25.57
C GLY A 361 -16.27 -36.07 25.98
N LEU A 362 -15.42 -35.37 25.23
CA LEU A 362 -14.00 -35.19 25.60
C LEU A 362 -13.77 -33.88 26.38
N LEU A 363 -13.45 -34.05 27.66
CA LEU A 363 -12.97 -33.02 28.59
C LEU A 363 -11.68 -32.36 28.06
N THR A 364 -11.63 -31.02 28.00
CA THR A 364 -10.44 -30.26 27.59
C THR A 364 -9.85 -29.51 28.78
N SER A 365 -8.61 -29.83 29.15
CA SER A 365 -7.87 -29.07 30.16
C SER A 365 -7.64 -27.66 29.62
N VAL A 366 -7.86 -26.64 30.46
CA VAL A 366 -7.61 -25.23 30.06
C VAL A 366 -6.13 -24.99 29.70
N ALA A 367 -5.21 -25.83 30.19
CA ALA A 367 -3.79 -25.82 29.81
C ALA A 367 -3.55 -26.20 28.33
N ASP A 368 -4.40 -27.03 27.73
CA ASP A 368 -4.20 -27.47 26.33
C ASP A 368 -4.66 -26.41 25.30
N LEU A 369 -5.12 -25.25 25.77
CA LEU A 369 -5.41 -24.08 24.95
C LEU A 369 -4.12 -23.26 24.92
N ASP A 370 -3.38 -23.25 23.80
CA ASP A 370 -2.07 -22.58 23.54
C ASP A 370 -1.94 -21.10 24.01
N LYS A 371 -3.00 -20.50 24.56
CA LYS A 371 -3.10 -19.12 25.05
C LYS A 371 -3.57 -18.96 26.52
N MET A 372 -3.91 -20.05 27.22
CA MET A 372 -4.41 -20.02 28.61
C MET A 372 -3.58 -20.88 29.57
N ASP A 373 -2.34 -21.20 29.17
CA ASP A 373 -1.39 -21.91 30.01
C ASP A 373 -0.88 -21.04 31.15
N GLY A 374 -1.50 -21.19 32.33
CA GLY A 374 -1.08 -20.52 33.56
C GLY A 374 -1.99 -19.38 34.04
N GLU A 375 -1.49 -18.64 35.04
CA GLU A 375 -2.24 -17.54 35.66
C GLU A 375 -2.43 -16.41 34.67
N VAL A 376 -3.69 -16.11 34.31
CA VAL A 376 -4.03 -14.97 33.44
C VAL A 376 -3.93 -13.67 34.24
N THR A 377 -3.10 -12.74 33.74
CA THR A 377 -2.89 -11.42 34.35
C THR A 377 -3.69 -10.32 33.65
N LEU A 378 -3.86 -9.19 34.34
CA LEU A 378 -4.57 -8.02 33.80
C LEU A 378 -3.96 -7.46 32.50
N ASP A 379 -2.63 -7.49 32.37
CA ASP A 379 -1.96 -6.96 31.17
C ASP A 379 -2.09 -7.89 29.97
N GLU A 380 -2.22 -9.20 30.20
CA GLU A 380 -2.51 -10.17 29.15
C GLU A 380 -3.95 -10.03 28.64
N ILE A 381 -4.91 -9.76 29.53
CA ILE A 381 -6.31 -9.47 29.14
C ILE A 381 -6.36 -8.24 28.24
N LYS A 382 -5.64 -7.17 28.59
CA LYS A 382 -5.54 -5.95 27.74
C LYS A 382 -4.91 -6.22 26.38
N GLN A 383 -4.15 -7.30 26.25
CA GLN A 383 -3.54 -7.75 24.99
C GLN A 383 -4.40 -8.81 24.27
N GLY A 384 -5.62 -9.07 24.76
CA GLY A 384 -6.58 -9.98 24.15
C GLY A 384 -6.47 -11.44 24.62
N ALA A 385 -5.93 -11.68 25.81
CA ALA A 385 -5.98 -13.01 26.42
C ALA A 385 -7.42 -13.33 26.88
N PRO A 386 -7.97 -14.50 26.52
CA PRO A 386 -9.34 -14.86 26.86
C PRO A 386 -9.52 -15.10 28.36
N VAL A 387 -10.76 -15.00 28.86
CA VAL A 387 -11.16 -15.39 30.22
C VAL A 387 -12.33 -16.36 30.20
N ILE A 388 -12.44 -17.21 31.24
CA ILE A 388 -13.59 -18.13 31.36
C ILE A 388 -14.83 -17.33 31.76
N ALA A 389 -15.90 -17.46 30.98
CA ALA A 389 -17.07 -16.64 31.21
C ALA A 389 -18.01 -17.21 32.29
N LYS A 390 -18.84 -16.31 32.81
CA LYS A 390 -19.98 -16.67 33.64
C LYS A 390 -20.93 -17.61 32.90
N GLY A 391 -21.41 -18.65 33.57
CA GLY A 391 -22.26 -19.69 32.99
C GLY A 391 -21.50 -20.88 32.43
N SER A 392 -20.18 -20.78 32.21
CA SER A 392 -19.38 -21.90 31.72
C SER A 392 -19.41 -23.07 32.71
N ILE A 393 -19.64 -24.29 32.20
CA ILE A 393 -19.61 -25.51 33.00
C ILE A 393 -18.17 -26.01 33.04
N ILE A 394 -17.64 -26.12 34.26
CA ILE A 394 -16.28 -26.57 34.53
C ILE A 394 -16.27 -27.87 35.34
N ALA A 395 -15.22 -28.66 35.16
CA ALA A 395 -14.87 -29.75 36.04
C ALA A 395 -13.52 -29.44 36.69
N LEU A 396 -13.43 -29.65 37.99
CA LEU A 396 -12.18 -29.57 38.72
C LEU A 396 -11.40 -30.87 38.62
N ARG A 397 -10.10 -30.82 38.90
CA ARG A 397 -9.25 -32.02 39.03
C ARG A 397 -9.78 -33.06 40.03
N SER A 398 -10.56 -32.63 41.03
CA SER A 398 -11.24 -33.52 41.98
C SER A 398 -12.42 -34.31 41.39
N GLY A 399 -12.79 -34.04 40.13
CA GLY A 399 -13.95 -34.61 39.45
C GLY A 399 -15.28 -33.90 39.75
N GLN A 400 -15.27 -32.92 40.67
CA GLN A 400 -16.45 -32.11 40.96
C GLN A 400 -16.74 -31.13 39.82
N ARG A 401 -18.01 -31.06 39.42
CA ARG A 401 -18.50 -30.13 38.42
C ARG A 401 -19.10 -28.90 39.08
N GLY A 402 -19.09 -27.79 38.34
CA GLY A 402 -19.71 -26.55 38.77
C GLY A 402 -19.80 -25.53 37.65
N THR A 403 -20.51 -24.45 37.93
CA THR A 403 -20.75 -23.35 37.00
C THR A 403 -20.01 -22.11 37.45
N ILE A 404 -19.34 -21.42 36.53
CA ILE A 404 -18.69 -20.15 36.81
C ILE A 404 -19.76 -19.08 37.06
N LEU A 405 -19.72 -18.43 38.22
CA LEU A 405 -20.61 -17.32 38.58
C LEU A 405 -20.06 -15.96 38.14
N GLY A 406 -18.75 -15.86 37.92
CA GLY A 406 -18.05 -14.65 37.51
C GLY A 406 -16.57 -14.74 37.84
N TRP A 407 -15.85 -13.65 37.65
CA TRP A 407 -14.45 -13.54 38.03
C TRP A 407 -14.15 -12.15 38.59
N ARG A 408 -13.03 -12.04 39.30
CA ARG A 408 -12.51 -10.79 39.87
C ARG A 408 -11.00 -10.75 39.81
N LEU A 409 -10.43 -9.54 39.89
CA LEU A 409 -8.98 -9.36 39.98
C LEU A 409 -8.54 -9.31 41.43
N GLU A 410 -7.56 -10.12 41.78
CA GLU A 410 -6.90 -10.09 43.08
C GLU A 410 -5.39 -10.13 42.84
N ASN A 411 -4.66 -9.08 43.26
CA ASN A 411 -3.22 -8.91 43.01
C ASN A 411 -2.81 -9.08 41.53
N SER A 412 -3.54 -8.44 40.62
CA SER A 412 -3.35 -8.51 39.15
C SER A 412 -3.59 -9.89 38.52
N GLN A 413 -4.19 -10.83 39.25
CA GLN A 413 -4.53 -12.18 38.79
C GLN A 413 -6.04 -12.38 38.73
N VAL A 414 -6.50 -13.17 37.75
CA VAL A 414 -7.92 -13.54 37.63
C VAL A 414 -8.27 -14.65 38.62
N ILE A 415 -9.25 -14.37 39.48
CA ILE A 415 -9.89 -15.34 40.39
C ILE A 415 -11.31 -15.61 39.89
N TYR A 416 -11.61 -16.87 39.60
CA TYR A 416 -12.93 -17.31 39.20
C TYR A 416 -13.77 -17.72 40.40
N GLU A 417 -15.00 -17.24 40.51
CA GLU A 417 -15.98 -17.76 41.47
C GLU A 417 -16.83 -18.82 40.78
N ALA A 418 -16.90 -20.02 41.35
CA ALA A 418 -17.64 -21.14 40.80
C ALA A 418 -18.58 -21.74 41.85
N LYS A 419 -19.81 -22.08 41.44
CA LYS A 419 -20.75 -22.84 42.25
C LYS A 419 -20.69 -24.30 41.83
N LEU A 420 -20.23 -25.16 42.72
CA LEU A 420 -20.22 -26.59 42.50
C LEU A 420 -21.63 -27.17 42.53
N ASP A 421 -21.82 -28.32 41.87
CA ASP A 421 -23.09 -29.06 41.87
C ASP A 421 -23.52 -29.49 43.29
N SER A 422 -22.56 -29.57 44.22
CA SER A 422 -22.80 -29.79 45.65
C SER A 422 -23.43 -28.58 46.37
N GLY A 423 -23.65 -27.47 45.65
CA GLY A 423 -24.20 -26.21 46.16
C GLY A 423 -23.17 -25.26 46.78
N LYS A 424 -21.92 -25.71 46.97
CA LYS A 424 -20.84 -24.91 47.55
C LYS A 424 -20.24 -23.94 46.53
N THR A 425 -20.06 -22.68 46.92
CA THR A 425 -19.34 -21.68 46.12
C THR A 425 -17.87 -21.65 46.52
N ILE A 426 -16.98 -21.61 45.54
CA ILE A 426 -15.53 -21.63 45.72
C ILE A 426 -14.86 -20.59 44.83
N ALA A 427 -13.70 -20.11 45.25
CA ALA A 427 -12.82 -19.26 44.44
C ALA A 427 -11.67 -20.11 43.88
N LEU A 428 -11.37 -19.94 42.60
CA LEU A 428 -10.44 -20.76 41.84
C LEU A 428 -9.45 -19.87 41.09
N ARG A 429 -8.17 -20.26 41.10
CA ARG A 429 -7.15 -19.72 40.20
C ARG A 429 -6.97 -20.67 39.03
N ASN A 430 -6.80 -20.12 37.83
CA ASN A 430 -6.44 -20.93 36.66
C ASN A 430 -4.94 -21.23 36.66
N THR A 431 -4.48 -22.02 37.63
CA THR A 431 -3.10 -22.51 37.68
C THR A 431 -3.05 -23.92 37.12
N GLY A 432 -2.36 -24.13 35.99
CA GLY A 432 -1.86 -25.43 35.54
C GLY A 432 -2.89 -26.55 35.40
N GLY A 433 -3.95 -26.35 34.60
CA GLY A 433 -4.89 -27.42 34.23
C GLY A 433 -5.84 -27.87 35.33
N ASN A 434 -6.03 -27.07 36.39
CA ASN A 434 -6.96 -27.38 37.49
C ASN A 434 -8.44 -27.24 37.12
N ILE A 435 -8.72 -26.54 36.01
CA ILE A 435 -10.06 -26.28 35.50
C ILE A 435 -10.15 -26.91 34.11
N THR A 436 -11.19 -27.69 33.89
CA THR A 436 -11.48 -28.37 32.63
C THR A 436 -12.82 -27.87 32.11
N LEU A 437 -12.87 -27.33 30.89
CA LEU A 437 -14.12 -26.85 30.30
C LEU A 437 -14.94 -28.05 29.80
N VAL A 438 -16.20 -28.10 30.23
CA VAL A 438 -17.14 -29.19 29.91
C VAL A 438 -18.13 -28.77 28.83
N GLN A 439 -18.57 -27.51 28.83
CA GLN A 439 -19.44 -26.91 27.81
C GLN A 439 -19.31 -25.38 27.83
N GLY A 440 -19.20 -24.75 26.66
CA GLY A 440 -19.18 -23.29 26.50
C GLY A 440 -19.61 -22.92 25.09
N GLU A 441 -20.78 -22.29 24.96
CA GLU A 441 -21.30 -21.86 23.66
C GLU A 441 -21.41 -20.34 23.60
N GLN A 442 -20.85 -19.80 22.50
CA GLN A 442 -20.90 -18.44 21.96
C GLN A 442 -20.06 -17.34 22.62
N SER A 443 -19.03 -16.88 21.90
CA SER A 443 -18.28 -15.66 22.21
C SER A 443 -19.00 -14.41 21.70
N ILE A 444 -19.22 -13.43 22.56
CA ILE A 444 -19.82 -12.12 22.29
C ILE A 444 -18.74 -11.06 22.44
N VAL A 445 -18.65 -10.11 21.50
CA VAL A 445 -17.69 -9.00 21.52
C VAL A 445 -18.44 -7.67 21.59
N CYS A 446 -18.12 -6.84 22.59
CA CYS A 446 -18.69 -5.50 22.72
C CYS A 446 -18.09 -4.55 21.69
N LEU A 447 -18.93 -4.02 20.80
CA LEU A 447 -18.49 -3.13 19.70
C LEU A 447 -18.03 -1.74 20.15
N GLY A 448 -18.35 -1.32 21.37
CA GLY A 448 -17.92 -0.03 21.93
C GLY A 448 -16.48 -0.05 22.46
N CYS A 449 -16.07 -1.12 23.14
CA CYS A 449 -14.79 -1.19 23.85
C CYS A 449 -13.90 -2.38 23.47
N GLY A 450 -14.40 -3.31 22.66
CA GLY A 450 -13.66 -4.49 22.20
C GLY A 450 -13.57 -5.65 23.20
N ALA A 451 -14.26 -5.58 24.34
CA ALA A 451 -14.24 -6.65 25.35
C ALA A 451 -14.99 -7.90 24.89
N ASP A 452 -14.44 -9.08 25.13
CA ASP A 452 -15.00 -10.40 24.81
C ASP A 452 -15.59 -11.11 26.04
N GLY A 453 -16.70 -11.83 25.85
CA GLY A 453 -17.39 -12.63 26.87
C GLY A 453 -18.09 -13.85 26.26
N ILE A 454 -18.59 -14.78 27.08
CA ILE A 454 -19.42 -15.91 26.63
C ILE A 454 -20.73 -15.84 27.42
N ALA A 455 -21.88 -15.78 26.74
CA ALA A 455 -23.19 -15.73 27.39
C ALA A 455 -24.25 -16.38 26.49
N GLU A 456 -25.23 -17.06 27.10
CA GLU A 456 -26.40 -17.61 26.40
C GLU A 456 -27.51 -16.56 26.16
N ASP A 457 -27.50 -15.46 26.91
CA ASP A 457 -28.51 -14.38 26.92
C ASP A 457 -27.83 -13.00 27.07
N ALA A 458 -28.64 -11.94 27.24
CA ALA A 458 -28.21 -10.55 27.37
C ALA A 458 -26.97 -10.35 28.28
N PHE A 459 -25.89 -9.83 27.70
CA PHE A 459 -24.58 -9.62 28.31
C PHE A 459 -24.35 -8.13 28.62
N GLU A 460 -24.14 -7.79 29.89
CA GLU A 460 -23.73 -6.45 30.30
C GLU A 460 -22.21 -6.32 30.22
N CYS A 461 -21.72 -5.44 29.35
CA CYS A 461 -20.30 -5.29 29.10
C CYS A 461 -19.57 -4.78 30.36
N PRO A 462 -18.54 -5.49 30.85
CA PRO A 462 -17.85 -5.12 32.10
C PRO A 462 -16.94 -3.90 31.97
N VAL A 463 -16.70 -3.41 30.74
CA VAL A 463 -15.81 -2.27 30.46
C VAL A 463 -16.60 -0.98 30.22
N CYS A 464 -17.74 -1.04 29.53
CA CYS A 464 -18.56 0.15 29.25
C CYS A 464 -19.97 0.14 29.87
N GLY A 465 -20.40 -0.96 30.50
CA GLY A 465 -21.71 -1.07 31.17
C GLY A 465 -22.90 -1.26 30.23
N GLU A 466 -22.67 -1.50 28.94
CA GLU A 466 -23.73 -1.60 27.93
C GLU A 466 -24.35 -3.01 27.91
N VAL A 467 -25.69 -3.10 27.98
CA VAL A 467 -26.43 -4.37 27.98
C VAL A 467 -26.70 -4.80 26.53
N LEU A 468 -25.95 -5.81 26.08
CA LEU A 468 -26.02 -6.40 24.75
C LEU A 468 -27.00 -7.56 24.78
N ARG A 469 -28.12 -7.48 24.06
CA ARG A 469 -29.16 -8.53 24.02
C ARG A 469 -28.99 -9.47 22.85
#